data_AF-A0A1X7SPC4-F1
#
_entry.id   AF-A0A1X7SPC4-F1
#
_cell.length_a   1.000
_cell.length_b   1.000
_cell.length_c   1.000
_cell.angle_alpha   90.00
_cell.angle_beta   90.00
_cell.angle_gamma   90.00
#
_symmetry.space_group_name_H-M   'P 1'
#
loop_
_entity.id
_entity.type
_entity.pdbx_description
1 polymer ?
#
loop_
_entity_poly.entity_id
_entity_poly.type
_entity_poly.pdbx_seq_one_letter_code
_entity_poly.pdbx_strand_id
1 'polypeptide(L)'
;LPISNQKPSSQSAQLYAAPYEVFNKESDNARSAPKVSTATCQQQTTWCSTIEKVSLFVLLILILIFLVSILAVVSSKNGTSGIYTASCRDINRIPNSPSGYYYLNTDKTVYCNMEELCGEEGGWTRLGYLNMSDPTQDCPSDFEAETYHINHNDIRTCRKTKDSWGCSSLTLSTYGISYTQICGRVIGYQKGETDAFVNHHNVIDSHYLDGVSITRGSEPREHVWSFISGKGSTTSSESDCPCNNGSALQVPAFIKDHYYCESGNNDGTQINNSKFYPDPLWDGQDCPSVESPCCTSEDLPWFHRVYDASSSSDIELRVCRSGDRNNEDVLIELYEIYIK
;
A
#
# COMPACT_ATOMS: atom_id res chain seq x y z
N LEU A 1 -63.69 7.96 -11.04
CA LEU A 1 -64.91 7.29 -10.51
C LEU A 1 -65.54 6.50 -11.66
N PRO A 2 -66.01 5.25 -11.47
CA PRO A 2 -66.23 4.50 -10.22
C PRO A 2 -65.20 3.35 -10.01
N ILE A 3 -64.71 3.02 -8.79
CA ILE A 3 -65.32 2.32 -7.61
C ILE A 3 -65.31 0.78 -7.81
N SER A 4 -64.38 0.04 -7.19
CA SER A 4 -64.42 -0.63 -5.85
C SER A 4 -65.11 -2.01 -5.90
N ASN A 5 -64.68 -3.11 -5.25
CA ASN A 5 -64.37 -3.24 -3.82
C ASN A 5 -63.88 -4.69 -3.44
N GLN A 6 -63.28 -4.81 -2.25
CA GLN A 6 -63.03 -6.00 -1.38
C GLN A 6 -61.83 -6.93 -1.65
N LYS A 7 -61.12 -7.50 -0.65
CA LYS A 7 -60.85 -7.24 0.79
C LYS A 7 -59.74 -8.26 1.20
N PRO A 8 -58.78 -7.95 2.10
CA PRO A 8 -57.60 -8.78 2.38
C PRO A 8 -57.67 -9.54 3.73
N SER A 9 -56.80 -10.56 3.91
CA SER A 9 -56.46 -11.20 5.21
C SER A 9 -54.93 -11.33 5.30
N SER A 10 -54.23 -10.52 6.11
CA SER A 10 -53.81 -10.75 7.53
C SER A 10 -52.85 -11.95 7.68
N GLN A 11 -51.65 -11.88 8.27
CA GLN A 11 -51.13 -11.05 9.37
C GLN A 11 -49.57 -11.15 9.40
N SER A 12 -48.85 -10.02 9.37
CA SER A 12 -47.95 -9.43 10.41
C SER A 12 -46.69 -10.25 10.82
N ALA A 13 -45.44 -9.80 10.60
CA ALA A 13 -44.73 -8.64 11.21
C ALA A 13 -44.63 -8.78 12.75
N GLN A 14 -43.54 -8.55 13.48
CA GLN A 14 -42.23 -7.92 13.24
C GLN A 14 -41.47 -7.93 14.60
N LEU A 15 -40.15 -7.71 14.55
CA LEU A 15 -39.32 -6.89 15.47
C LEU A 15 -38.94 -7.32 16.92
N TYR A 16 -37.60 -7.39 17.10
CA TYR A 16 -36.72 -6.64 18.04
C TYR A 16 -36.43 -7.09 19.49
N ALA A 17 -35.12 -6.93 19.78
CA ALA A 17 -34.46 -6.52 21.02
C ALA A 17 -34.39 -7.51 22.20
N ALA A 18 -33.15 -7.98 22.45
CA ALA A 18 -32.66 -8.31 23.79
C ALA A 18 -32.84 -7.08 24.69
N PRO A 19 -32.99 -7.21 26.03
CA PRO A 19 -31.80 -7.38 26.91
C PRO A 19 -31.97 -7.72 28.44
N TYR A 20 -30.84 -8.00 29.15
CA TYR A 20 -30.51 -7.98 30.62
C TYR A 20 -31.46 -8.67 31.66
N GLU A 21 -31.11 -9.25 32.82
CA GLU A 21 -29.92 -9.43 33.67
C GLU A 21 -30.25 -10.48 34.79
N VAL A 22 -29.22 -11.18 35.30
CA VAL A 22 -28.92 -11.60 36.71
C VAL A 22 -29.96 -12.33 37.59
N PHE A 23 -29.64 -13.56 38.09
CA PHE A 23 -29.31 -13.85 39.50
C PHE A 23 -29.09 -15.36 39.83
N ASN A 24 -27.96 -15.59 40.50
CA ASN A 24 -27.43 -16.71 41.29
C ASN A 24 -28.40 -17.81 41.81
N LYS A 25 -27.94 -19.08 41.81
CA LYS A 25 -27.48 -19.79 43.04
C LYS A 25 -26.89 -21.18 42.77
N GLU A 26 -25.82 -21.47 43.51
CA GLU A 26 -25.13 -22.75 43.75
C GLU A 26 -26.04 -23.98 43.96
N SER A 27 -25.57 -25.14 43.48
CA SER A 27 -25.52 -26.34 44.32
C SER A 27 -24.48 -27.37 43.84
N ASP A 28 -23.69 -27.83 44.82
CA ASP A 28 -22.82 -29.01 44.78
C ASP A 28 -23.60 -30.30 44.49
N ASN A 29 -23.02 -31.23 43.71
CA ASN A 29 -22.46 -32.47 44.28
C ASN A 29 -22.03 -33.50 43.22
N ALA A 30 -20.79 -33.95 43.41
CA ALA A 30 -20.30 -35.33 43.32
C ALA A 30 -20.66 -36.19 42.10
N ARG A 31 -19.64 -36.48 41.27
CA ARG A 31 -19.58 -37.75 40.52
C ARG A 31 -18.27 -38.48 40.77
N SER A 32 -18.47 -39.66 41.34
CA SER A 32 -17.54 -40.72 41.77
C SER A 32 -16.46 -41.11 40.74
N ALA A 33 -15.25 -41.32 41.25
CA ALA A 33 -14.12 -41.96 40.58
C ALA A 33 -14.23 -43.50 40.63
N PRO A 34 -13.78 -44.24 39.59
CA PRO A 34 -13.37 -45.64 39.74
C PRO A 34 -11.87 -45.77 40.03
N LYS A 35 -11.59 -46.69 40.94
CA LYS A 35 -10.29 -47.02 41.54
C LYS A 35 -9.28 -47.61 40.56
N VAL A 36 -8.03 -47.22 40.77
CA VAL A 36 -6.79 -47.83 40.30
C VAL A 36 -6.71 -49.29 40.73
N SER A 37 -6.42 -50.19 39.79
CA SER A 37 -5.86 -51.52 40.08
C SER A 37 -4.37 -51.50 39.78
N THR A 38 -3.57 -51.57 40.84
CA THR A 38 -2.13 -51.82 40.79
C THR A 38 -1.88 -53.29 40.48
N ALA A 39 -1.34 -53.59 39.30
CA ALA A 39 -0.72 -54.87 39.00
C ALA A 39 0.80 -54.74 39.16
N THR A 40 1.32 -55.33 40.23
CA THR A 40 2.74 -55.54 40.51
C THR A 40 3.36 -56.50 39.49
N CYS A 41 4.43 -56.07 38.82
CA CYS A 41 5.26 -56.96 38.00
C CYS A 41 6.35 -57.62 38.88
N GLN A 42 6.15 -58.89 39.22
CA GLN A 42 7.21 -59.78 39.70
C GLN A 42 7.62 -60.69 38.55
N GLN A 43 8.73 -60.39 37.87
CA GLN A 43 9.78 -61.34 37.45
C GLN A 43 10.81 -60.68 36.52
N GLN A 44 12.05 -61.04 36.76
CA GLN A 44 13.28 -60.41 36.29
C GLN A 44 13.59 -60.82 34.84
N THR A 45 13.44 -59.90 33.89
CA THR A 45 14.09 -59.98 32.58
C THR A 45 14.59 -58.58 32.16
N THR A 46 15.69 -58.54 31.43
CA THR A 46 16.42 -57.37 30.93
C THR A 46 15.61 -56.36 30.09
N TRP A 47 14.30 -56.54 29.97
CA TRP A 47 13.37 -55.73 29.19
C TRP A 47 12.74 -54.57 29.98
N CYS A 48 12.52 -54.72 31.29
CA CYS A 48 11.95 -53.63 32.12
C CYS A 48 12.94 -52.47 32.36
N SER A 49 14.24 -52.75 32.49
CA SER A 49 15.26 -51.71 32.70
C SER A 49 15.52 -50.85 31.46
N THR A 50 15.18 -51.37 30.27
CA THR A 50 15.39 -50.69 28.99
C THR A 50 14.23 -49.72 28.74
N ILE A 51 13.00 -50.06 29.14
CA ILE A 51 11.83 -49.18 28.99
C ILE A 51 11.91 -47.98 29.94
N GLU A 52 12.33 -48.16 31.20
CA GLU A 52 12.58 -47.02 32.11
C GLU A 52 13.71 -46.11 31.61
N LYS A 53 14.81 -46.69 31.11
CA LYS A 53 15.93 -45.92 30.57
C LYS A 53 15.57 -45.20 29.26
N VAL A 54 14.82 -45.84 28.36
CA VAL A 54 14.32 -45.21 27.13
C VAL A 54 13.34 -44.10 27.45
N SER A 55 12.46 -44.30 28.45
CA SER A 55 11.53 -43.26 28.92
C SER A 55 12.27 -42.06 29.52
N LEU A 56 13.30 -42.29 30.35
CA LEU A 56 14.16 -41.22 30.85
C LEU A 56 14.93 -40.51 29.74
N PHE A 57 15.43 -41.25 28.75
CA PHE A 57 16.19 -40.68 27.63
C PHE A 57 15.30 -39.81 26.74
N VAL A 58 14.08 -40.26 26.45
CA VAL A 58 13.07 -39.47 25.72
C VAL A 58 12.67 -38.23 26.52
N LEU A 59 12.47 -38.35 27.83
CA LEU A 59 12.16 -37.22 28.70
C LEU A 59 13.31 -36.20 28.74
N LEU A 60 14.56 -36.65 28.83
CA LEU A 60 15.75 -35.80 28.77
C LEU A 60 15.87 -35.08 27.43
N ILE A 61 15.59 -35.76 26.30
CA ILE A 61 15.56 -35.13 24.97
C ILE A 61 14.46 -34.07 24.89
N LEU A 62 13.25 -34.36 25.39
CA LEU A 62 12.15 -33.39 25.39
C LEU A 62 12.46 -32.18 26.27
N ILE A 63 13.07 -32.39 27.46
CA ILE A 63 13.55 -31.31 28.32
C ILE A 63 14.64 -30.51 27.60
N LEU A 64 15.57 -31.17 26.91
CA LEU A 64 16.63 -30.48 26.15
C LEU A 64 16.04 -29.64 25.01
N ILE A 65 15.08 -30.19 24.25
CA ILE A 65 14.37 -29.46 23.18
C ILE A 65 13.60 -28.27 23.77
N PHE A 66 12.93 -28.47 24.91
CA PHE A 66 12.20 -27.41 25.60
C PHE A 66 13.14 -26.33 26.15
N LEU A 67 14.30 -26.72 26.70
CA LEU A 67 15.35 -25.80 27.15
C LEU A 67 15.97 -25.04 25.98
N VAL A 68 16.21 -25.69 24.84
CA VAL A 68 16.70 -25.03 23.61
C VAL A 68 15.64 -24.07 23.06
N SER A 69 14.36 -24.44 23.11
CA SER A 69 13.25 -23.57 22.69
C SER A 69 13.10 -22.37 23.64
N ILE A 70 13.21 -22.59 24.95
CA ILE A 70 13.26 -21.52 25.94
C ILE A 70 14.50 -20.66 25.70
N LEU A 71 15.67 -21.24 25.42
CA LEU A 71 16.90 -20.49 25.16
C LEU A 71 16.78 -19.67 23.87
N ALA A 72 16.08 -20.15 22.84
CA ALA A 72 15.78 -19.39 21.62
C ALA A 72 14.81 -18.23 21.90
N VAL A 73 13.76 -18.46 22.70
CA VAL A 73 12.80 -17.42 23.13
C VAL A 73 13.43 -16.44 24.13
N VAL A 74 14.36 -16.89 24.96
CA VAL A 74 15.11 -16.04 25.89
C VAL A 74 16.21 -15.31 25.14
N SER A 75 16.82 -15.87 24.09
CA SER A 75 17.75 -15.12 23.23
C SER A 75 17.01 -14.07 22.40
N SER A 76 15.77 -14.34 21.97
CA SER A 76 14.92 -13.31 21.35
C SER A 76 14.41 -12.25 22.33
N LYS A 77 14.39 -12.54 23.64
CA LYS A 77 14.00 -11.58 24.70
C LYS A 77 15.17 -10.89 25.41
N ASN A 78 16.34 -11.52 25.50
CA ASN A 78 17.56 -11.03 26.17
C ASN A 78 18.59 -10.43 25.19
N GLY A 79 18.38 -10.54 23.88
CA GLY A 79 19.09 -9.74 22.87
C GLY A 79 18.55 -8.31 22.75
N THR A 80 17.46 -7.97 23.44
CA THR A 80 16.71 -6.72 23.26
C THR A 80 16.47 -5.98 24.58
N SER A 81 17.44 -5.99 25.49
CA SER A 81 17.48 -5.02 26.59
C SER A 81 17.81 -3.64 26.00
N GLY A 82 16.80 -2.92 25.50
CA GLY A 82 16.87 -1.47 25.29
C GLY A 82 17.11 -0.95 23.87
N ILE A 83 16.99 -1.74 22.81
CA ILE A 83 16.99 -1.16 21.44
C ILE A 83 15.60 -0.60 21.17
N TYR A 84 15.41 0.68 21.47
CA TYR A 84 14.28 1.45 20.98
C TYR A 84 14.48 1.63 19.46
N THR A 85 13.87 0.75 18.66
CA THR A 85 13.94 0.86 17.20
C THR A 85 12.91 1.89 16.76
N ALA A 86 13.36 3.14 16.58
CA ALA A 86 12.50 4.24 16.21
C ALA A 86 12.13 4.21 14.71
N SER A 87 12.93 3.52 13.90
CA SER A 87 12.79 3.45 12.44
C SER A 87 13.30 2.12 11.86
N CYS A 88 12.93 1.83 10.62
CA CYS A 88 13.52 0.70 9.88
C CYS A 88 15.04 0.86 9.69
N ARG A 89 15.54 2.09 9.64
CA ARG A 89 16.97 2.40 9.59
C ARG A 89 17.73 1.94 10.83
N ASP A 90 17.11 2.02 12.02
CA ASP A 90 17.71 1.49 13.24
C ASP A 90 17.78 -0.04 13.23
N ILE A 91 16.74 -0.69 12.69
CA ILE A 91 16.67 -2.15 12.56
C ILE A 91 17.71 -2.64 11.55
N ASN A 92 17.94 -1.91 10.46
CA ASN A 92 18.94 -2.29 9.45
C ASN A 92 20.38 -2.31 9.98
N ARG A 93 20.65 -1.67 11.14
CA ARG A 93 21.96 -1.79 11.83
C ARG A 93 22.14 -3.12 12.54
N ILE A 94 21.07 -3.88 12.76
CA ILE A 94 21.14 -5.22 13.31
C ILE A 94 21.54 -6.15 12.16
N PRO A 95 22.66 -6.90 12.29
CA PRO A 95 23.15 -7.77 11.23
C PRO A 95 22.10 -8.80 10.77
N ASN A 96 21.98 -8.97 9.45
CA ASN A 96 21.09 -9.95 8.81
C ASN A 96 19.58 -9.75 9.08
N SER A 97 19.14 -8.54 9.41
CA SER A 97 17.71 -8.23 9.48
C SER A 97 17.08 -8.37 8.08
N PRO A 98 16.08 -9.25 7.88
CA PRO A 98 15.42 -9.40 6.58
C PRO A 98 14.38 -8.29 6.34
N SER A 99 13.99 -8.06 5.08
CA SER A 99 12.79 -7.27 4.78
C SER A 99 11.54 -7.92 5.37
N GLY A 100 10.61 -7.12 5.88
CA GLY A 100 9.40 -7.64 6.53
C GLY A 100 8.69 -6.65 7.43
N TYR A 101 7.68 -7.13 8.16
CA TYR A 101 6.95 -6.32 9.13
C TYR A 101 7.64 -6.31 10.49
N TYR A 102 7.80 -5.12 11.05
CA TYR A 102 8.44 -4.88 12.34
C TYR A 102 7.57 -4.00 13.24
N TYR A 103 7.76 -4.15 14.55
CA TYR A 103 7.17 -3.27 15.55
C TYR A 103 8.15 -2.13 15.89
N LEU A 104 7.75 -0.89 15.61
CA LEU A 104 8.46 0.32 16.01
C LEU A 104 7.80 0.93 17.25
N ASN A 105 8.62 1.49 18.14
CA ASN A 105 8.17 2.21 19.35
C ASN A 105 7.06 1.48 20.16
N THR A 106 7.07 0.15 20.13
CA THR A 106 6.16 -0.79 20.84
C THR A 106 4.71 -0.92 20.36
N ASP A 107 4.20 -0.06 19.47
CA ASP A 107 2.79 -0.07 19.04
C ASP A 107 2.55 0.06 17.53
N LYS A 108 3.58 0.39 16.75
CA LYS A 108 3.44 0.63 15.30
C LYS A 108 3.98 -0.54 14.50
N THR A 109 3.14 -1.18 13.71
CA THR A 109 3.58 -2.17 12.74
C THR A 109 3.86 -1.49 11.40
N VAL A 110 5.10 -1.55 10.93
CA VAL A 110 5.50 -1.02 9.61
C VAL A 110 6.21 -2.09 8.81
N TYR A 111 6.18 -1.97 7.48
CA TYR A 111 7.03 -2.77 6.61
C TYR A 111 8.38 -2.09 6.43
N CYS A 112 9.46 -2.81 6.71
CA CYS A 112 10.83 -2.39 6.48
C CYS A 112 11.42 -3.11 5.27
N ASN A 113 11.89 -2.36 4.28
CA ASN A 113 12.71 -2.90 3.21
C ASN A 113 14.19 -2.78 3.62
N MET A 114 14.82 -3.93 3.83
CA MET A 114 16.25 -4.04 4.21
C MET A 114 17.16 -4.25 3.00
N GLU A 115 16.58 -4.35 1.81
CA GLU A 115 17.29 -4.44 0.54
C GLU A 115 17.58 -3.04 -0.01
N GLU A 116 18.41 -2.98 -1.06
CA GLU A 116 18.71 -1.75 -1.78
C GLU A 116 17.44 -1.18 -2.41
N LEU A 117 17.26 0.14 -2.31
CA LEU A 117 16.19 0.87 -2.96
C LEU A 117 16.66 2.29 -3.32
N CYS A 118 16.40 2.75 -4.55
CA CYS A 118 16.92 4.02 -5.06
C CYS A 118 18.44 4.19 -4.90
N GLY A 119 19.22 3.13 -5.19
CA GLY A 119 20.70 3.15 -5.08
C GLY A 119 21.24 3.23 -3.64
N GLU A 120 20.38 3.09 -2.64
CA GLU A 120 20.72 3.23 -1.23
C GLU A 120 20.46 1.93 -0.48
N GLU A 121 21.40 1.55 0.39
CA GLU A 121 21.25 0.39 1.27
C GLU A 121 19.95 0.44 2.08
N GLY A 122 19.52 -0.72 2.60
CA GLY A 122 18.24 -0.88 3.28
C GLY A 122 17.95 -0.02 4.51
N GLY A 123 16.85 -0.36 5.17
CA GLY A 123 16.31 0.40 6.31
C GLY A 123 15.23 1.40 5.89
N TRP A 124 14.62 1.17 4.74
CA TRP A 124 13.51 1.97 4.21
C TRP A 124 12.20 1.60 4.89
N THR A 125 11.46 2.60 5.35
CA THR A 125 10.12 2.42 5.96
C THR A 125 9.05 2.65 4.91
N ARG A 126 8.21 1.66 4.62
CA ARG A 126 7.10 1.80 3.66
C ARG A 126 5.93 2.56 4.28
N LEU A 127 5.52 3.66 3.68
CA LEU A 127 4.40 4.49 4.13
C LEU A 127 3.09 4.15 3.42
N GLY A 128 3.17 3.78 2.15
CA GLY A 128 2.02 3.45 1.32
C GLY A 128 2.36 2.34 0.36
N TYR A 129 1.39 1.44 0.13
CA TYR A 129 1.46 0.38 -0.86
C TYR A 129 0.07 0.14 -1.43
N LEU A 130 -0.01 0.10 -2.75
CA LEU A 130 -1.15 -0.36 -3.53
C LEU A 130 -0.60 -1.15 -4.71
N ASN A 131 -1.21 -2.29 -4.98
CA ASN A 131 -1.00 -3.06 -6.19
C ASN A 131 -2.34 -3.69 -6.58
N MET A 132 -3.03 -3.08 -7.55
CA MET A 132 -4.35 -3.54 -7.98
C MET A 132 -4.32 -4.81 -8.85
N SER A 133 -3.14 -5.23 -9.31
CA SER A 133 -2.97 -6.56 -9.90
C SER A 133 -3.13 -7.68 -8.85
N ASP A 134 -2.97 -7.37 -7.55
CA ASP A 134 -3.35 -8.24 -6.44
C ASP A 134 -4.88 -8.19 -6.23
N PRO A 135 -5.62 -9.29 -6.47
CA PRO A 135 -7.09 -9.31 -6.37
C PRO A 135 -7.59 -9.10 -4.94
N THR A 136 -6.71 -9.17 -3.93
CA THR A 136 -7.07 -8.99 -2.52
C THR A 136 -6.98 -7.54 -2.04
N GLN A 137 -6.46 -6.64 -2.88
CA GLN A 137 -6.35 -5.22 -2.57
C GLN A 137 -7.52 -4.42 -3.12
N ASP A 138 -7.94 -3.42 -2.34
CA ASP A 138 -9.02 -2.49 -2.65
C ASP A 138 -8.49 -1.05 -2.65
N CYS A 139 -9.20 -0.16 -3.34
CA CYS A 139 -8.86 1.25 -3.38
C CYS A 139 -9.00 1.92 -2.00
N PRO A 140 -8.12 2.88 -1.65
CA PRO A 140 -8.27 3.69 -0.44
C PRO A 140 -9.56 4.54 -0.48
N SER A 141 -10.01 5.03 0.67
CA SER A 141 -11.36 5.59 0.86
C SER A 141 -11.78 6.75 -0.07
N ASP A 142 -10.83 7.59 -0.50
CA ASP A 142 -11.09 8.73 -1.42
C ASP A 142 -10.93 8.38 -2.91
N PHE A 143 -10.80 7.08 -3.17
CA PHE A 143 -10.64 6.48 -4.47
C PHE A 143 -11.69 5.38 -4.68
N GLU A 144 -12.00 5.10 -5.93
CA GLU A 144 -12.89 4.01 -6.32
C GLU A 144 -12.23 3.11 -7.34
N ALA A 145 -12.61 1.84 -7.32
CA ALA A 145 -12.09 0.85 -8.25
C ALA A 145 -12.75 0.99 -9.63
N GLU A 146 -11.96 0.84 -10.68
CA GLU A 146 -12.39 0.80 -12.07
C GLU A 146 -11.67 -0.36 -12.77
N THR A 147 -12.39 -1.16 -13.55
CA THR A 147 -11.85 -2.32 -14.26
C THR A 147 -12.05 -2.17 -15.76
N TYR A 148 -10.97 -2.34 -16.53
CA TYR A 148 -10.99 -2.37 -17.99
C TYR A 148 -10.69 -3.77 -18.49
N HIS A 149 -11.49 -4.25 -19.44
CA HIS A 149 -11.30 -5.57 -20.06
C HIS A 149 -10.57 -5.42 -21.41
N ILE A 150 -9.31 -5.85 -21.46
CA ILE A 150 -8.43 -5.72 -22.63
C ILE A 150 -7.91 -7.09 -23.04
N ASN A 151 -8.21 -7.53 -24.26
CA ASN A 151 -7.68 -8.77 -24.85
C ASN A 151 -7.80 -10.00 -23.92
N HIS A 152 -8.96 -10.18 -23.27
CA HIS A 152 -9.26 -11.25 -22.30
C HIS A 152 -8.61 -11.11 -20.91
N ASN A 153 -7.95 -9.99 -20.61
CA ASN A 153 -7.39 -9.68 -19.30
C ASN A 153 -8.13 -8.49 -18.66
N ASP A 154 -8.25 -8.51 -17.34
CA ASP A 154 -8.84 -7.41 -16.57
C ASP A 154 -7.73 -6.58 -15.95
N ILE A 155 -7.73 -5.28 -16.22
CA ILE A 155 -6.86 -4.30 -15.58
C ILE A 155 -7.69 -3.58 -14.52
N ARG A 156 -7.35 -3.80 -13.25
CA ARG A 156 -7.98 -3.14 -12.10
C ARG A 156 -7.16 -1.91 -11.74
N THR A 157 -7.84 -0.80 -11.49
CA THR A 157 -7.20 0.48 -11.16
C THR A 157 -8.01 1.20 -10.09
N CYS A 158 -7.39 2.19 -9.46
CA CYS A 158 -8.02 3.13 -8.56
C CYS A 158 -8.04 4.52 -9.19
N ARG A 159 -9.21 5.17 -9.14
CA ARG A 159 -9.37 6.54 -9.61
C ARG A 159 -9.99 7.41 -8.54
N LYS A 160 -9.93 8.73 -8.73
CA LYS A 160 -10.63 9.68 -7.87
C LYS A 160 -12.15 9.51 -7.95
N THR A 161 -12.83 9.45 -6.80
CA THR A 161 -14.29 9.30 -6.70
C THR A 161 -15.08 10.51 -7.22
N LYS A 162 -14.57 11.74 -7.06
CA LYS A 162 -15.30 12.96 -7.43
C LYS A 162 -15.24 13.23 -8.93
N ASP A 163 -16.36 13.21 -9.64
CA ASP A 163 -16.46 13.42 -11.11
C ASP A 163 -15.92 14.77 -11.64
N SER A 164 -15.85 15.81 -10.81
CA SER A 164 -15.37 17.15 -11.22
C SER A 164 -13.84 17.24 -11.39
N TRP A 165 -13.36 18.39 -11.86
CA TRP A 165 -11.95 18.78 -11.76
C TRP A 165 -11.48 18.85 -10.29
N GLY A 166 -10.16 18.87 -10.08
CA GLY A 166 -9.54 18.92 -8.76
C GLY A 166 -8.79 17.63 -8.42
N CYS A 167 -8.46 17.45 -7.13
CA CYS A 167 -7.73 16.27 -6.66
C CYS A 167 -8.48 15.52 -5.55
N SER A 168 -8.19 14.21 -5.45
CA SER A 168 -8.39 13.40 -4.25
C SER A 168 -7.03 13.12 -3.65
N SER A 169 -6.95 13.07 -2.33
CA SER A 169 -5.70 12.96 -1.57
C SER A 169 -5.70 11.73 -0.68
N LEU A 170 -4.54 11.10 -0.54
CA LEU A 170 -4.24 10.10 0.47
C LEU A 170 -3.11 10.64 1.35
N THR A 171 -3.33 10.69 2.66
CA THR A 171 -2.27 10.98 3.63
C THR A 171 -1.57 9.69 4.03
N LEU A 172 -0.27 9.61 3.76
CA LEU A 172 0.62 8.53 4.15
C LEU A 172 1.35 8.95 5.43
N SER A 173 0.90 8.41 6.56
CA SER A 173 1.48 8.79 7.84
C SER A 173 2.89 8.26 7.98
N THR A 174 3.81 9.16 8.34
CA THR A 174 5.19 8.83 8.73
C THR A 174 5.26 8.24 10.13
N TYR A 175 4.15 8.32 10.88
CA TYR A 175 4.10 8.00 12.29
C TYR A 175 5.10 8.77 13.15
N GLY A 176 5.50 9.97 12.71
CA GLY A 176 6.50 10.81 13.36
C GLY A 176 7.94 10.34 13.16
N ILE A 177 8.19 9.37 12.28
CA ILE A 177 9.54 8.95 11.91
C ILE A 177 10.19 10.08 11.12
N SER A 178 11.37 10.51 11.56
CA SER A 178 12.13 11.53 10.85
C SER A 178 12.87 10.91 9.66
N TYR A 179 12.87 11.61 8.52
CA TYR A 179 13.48 11.16 7.28
C TYR A 179 14.19 12.31 6.57
N THR A 180 15.18 11.95 5.76
CA THR A 180 15.85 12.86 4.81
C THR A 180 15.72 12.37 3.37
N GLN A 181 15.26 11.14 3.17
CA GLN A 181 15.10 10.56 1.85
C GLN A 181 13.67 10.06 1.64
N ILE A 182 13.19 10.19 0.40
CA ILE A 182 11.94 9.60 -0.07
C ILE A 182 12.27 8.83 -1.34
N CYS A 183 11.82 7.59 -1.42
CA CYS A 183 11.94 6.77 -2.62
C CYS A 183 10.58 6.15 -2.92
N GLY A 184 10.20 6.07 -4.19
CA GLY A 184 8.94 5.45 -4.54
C GLY A 184 8.70 5.35 -6.03
N ARG A 185 7.61 4.70 -6.39
CA ARG A 185 7.12 4.64 -7.78
C ARG A 185 5.61 4.67 -7.81
N VAL A 186 5.08 5.08 -8.95
CA VAL A 186 3.66 5.07 -9.27
C VAL A 186 3.52 4.55 -10.69
N ILE A 187 2.61 3.60 -10.91
CA ILE A 187 2.20 3.15 -12.24
C ILE A 187 0.71 3.40 -12.36
N GLY A 188 0.31 3.99 -13.49
CA GLY A 188 -1.08 4.25 -13.78
C GLY A 188 -1.39 4.14 -15.26
N TYR A 189 -2.59 4.54 -15.64
CA TYR A 189 -3.07 4.53 -17.01
C TYR A 189 -3.82 5.82 -17.30
N GLN A 190 -3.82 6.17 -18.59
CA GLN A 190 -4.59 7.27 -19.13
C GLN A 190 -5.95 6.79 -19.61
N LYS A 191 -6.99 7.59 -19.36
CA LYS A 191 -8.25 7.52 -20.10
C LYS A 191 -8.58 8.90 -20.66
N GLY A 192 -9.05 8.93 -21.90
CA GLY A 192 -9.51 10.17 -22.54
C GLY A 192 -8.39 11.17 -22.79
N GLU A 193 -8.71 12.47 -22.72
CA GLU A 193 -7.80 13.57 -23.06
C GLU A 193 -7.21 14.24 -21.82
N THR A 194 -6.15 13.66 -21.24
CA THR A 194 -5.39 14.34 -20.18
C THR A 194 -4.57 15.51 -20.74
N ASP A 195 -4.39 16.56 -19.96
CA ASP A 195 -3.84 17.85 -20.39
C ASP A 195 -2.45 18.18 -19.82
N ALA A 196 -1.69 17.19 -19.35
CA ALA A 196 -0.40 17.37 -18.67
C ALA A 196 -0.46 18.41 -17.53
N PHE A 197 -0.25 19.70 -17.82
CA PHE A 197 -0.42 20.80 -16.88
C PHE A 197 -1.66 21.65 -17.17
N VAL A 198 -2.31 22.07 -16.09
CA VAL A 198 -3.51 22.91 -16.19
C VAL A 198 -3.11 24.37 -16.36
N ASN A 199 -3.48 24.96 -17.49
CA ASN A 199 -3.28 26.38 -17.76
C ASN A 199 -3.86 27.24 -16.63
N HIS A 200 -3.05 28.16 -16.08
CA HIS A 200 -3.38 29.09 -14.98
C HIS A 200 -3.45 28.54 -13.55
N HIS A 201 -3.23 27.25 -13.34
CA HIS A 201 -3.20 26.63 -12.01
C HIS A 201 -1.78 26.19 -11.65
N ASN A 202 -0.82 27.11 -11.62
CA ASN A 202 0.61 26.81 -11.45
C ASN A 202 1.13 26.96 -10.01
N VAL A 203 0.28 26.72 -9.01
CA VAL A 203 0.66 26.74 -7.59
C VAL A 203 0.50 25.34 -6.98
N ILE A 204 1.27 25.04 -5.93
CA ILE A 204 1.33 23.69 -5.36
C ILE A 204 -0.01 23.22 -4.78
N ASP A 205 -0.85 24.15 -4.34
CA ASP A 205 -2.15 23.85 -3.72
C ASP A 205 -3.28 23.64 -4.73
N SER A 206 -3.10 24.02 -5.99
CA SER A 206 -4.09 23.75 -7.04
C SER A 206 -3.98 22.32 -7.58
N HIS A 207 -4.89 21.95 -8.48
CA HIS A 207 -4.83 20.72 -9.28
C HIS A 207 -4.00 21.01 -10.54
N TYR A 208 -2.72 21.32 -10.34
CA TYR A 208 -1.87 21.92 -11.38
C TYR A 208 -1.50 20.97 -12.53
N LEU A 209 -1.80 19.68 -12.39
CA LEU A 209 -1.53 18.65 -13.39
C LEU A 209 -2.69 17.65 -13.47
N ASP A 210 -2.70 16.92 -14.58
CA ASP A 210 -3.39 15.63 -14.70
C ASP A 210 -2.38 14.53 -14.39
N GLY A 211 -2.65 13.75 -13.35
CA GLY A 211 -1.72 12.72 -12.89
C GLY A 211 -1.64 12.62 -11.37
N VAL A 212 -0.46 12.30 -10.86
CA VAL A 212 -0.18 12.18 -9.41
C VAL A 212 0.80 13.24 -8.94
N SER A 213 0.43 13.97 -7.89
CA SER A 213 1.29 14.90 -7.17
C SER A 213 1.64 14.32 -5.79
N ILE A 214 2.93 14.14 -5.52
CA ILE A 214 3.43 13.76 -4.20
C ILE A 214 4.00 15.00 -3.52
N THR A 215 3.53 15.28 -2.31
CA THR A 215 3.99 16.40 -1.50
C THR A 215 4.26 15.99 -0.07
N ARG A 216 5.01 16.80 0.67
CA ARG A 216 5.23 16.64 2.11
C ARG A 216 4.91 17.93 2.84
N GLY A 217 4.48 17.82 4.09
CA GLY A 217 4.02 18.98 4.85
C GLY A 217 2.65 19.46 4.37
N SER A 218 1.83 19.90 5.30
CA SER A 218 0.49 20.43 4.99
C SER A 218 0.46 21.94 4.92
N GLU A 219 1.26 22.64 5.73
CA GLU A 219 1.21 24.11 5.86
C GLU A 219 2.61 24.67 6.25
N PRO A 220 3.49 25.02 5.29
CA PRO A 220 3.27 24.97 3.85
C PRO A 220 3.50 23.56 3.26
N ARG A 221 2.79 23.29 2.16
CA ARG A 221 3.03 22.13 1.30
C ARG A 221 4.35 22.29 0.56
N GLU A 222 5.15 21.21 0.52
CA GLU A 222 6.41 21.14 -0.22
C GLU A 222 6.35 20.04 -1.28
N HIS A 223 6.90 20.32 -2.46
CA HIS A 223 6.88 19.39 -3.58
C HIS A 223 7.91 18.25 -3.41
N VAL A 224 7.48 17.02 -3.69
CA VAL A 224 8.32 15.82 -3.69
C VAL A 224 8.49 15.29 -5.11
N TRP A 225 7.40 14.94 -5.80
CA TRP A 225 7.45 14.43 -7.17
C TRP A 225 6.14 14.65 -7.90
N SER A 226 6.19 14.77 -9.22
CA SER A 226 5.01 14.81 -10.08
C SER A 226 5.07 13.71 -11.13
N PHE A 227 3.99 12.94 -11.27
CA PHE A 227 3.78 11.96 -12.32
C PHE A 227 2.68 12.51 -13.21
N ILE A 228 3.04 12.95 -14.41
CA ILE A 228 2.20 13.78 -15.28
C ILE A 228 1.68 12.92 -16.44
N SER A 229 0.38 12.96 -16.72
CA SER A 229 -0.20 12.29 -17.88
C SER A 229 -0.38 13.30 -19.02
N GLY A 230 0.37 13.12 -20.10
CA GLY A 230 0.24 13.93 -21.31
C GLY A 230 -0.85 13.44 -22.25
N LYS A 231 -1.34 14.34 -23.11
CA LYS A 231 -2.39 14.05 -24.09
C LYS A 231 -2.01 13.00 -25.13
N GLY A 232 -0.82 13.08 -25.70
CA GLY A 232 -0.33 12.14 -26.71
C GLY A 232 1.19 12.14 -26.91
N SER A 233 1.69 11.03 -27.43
CA SER A 233 3.13 10.79 -27.63
C SER A 233 3.66 11.26 -28.98
N THR A 234 2.77 11.74 -29.86
CA THR A 234 3.11 12.06 -31.27
C THR A 234 3.22 13.56 -31.56
N THR A 235 2.82 14.42 -30.61
CA THR A 235 2.84 15.88 -30.73
C THR A 235 3.52 16.55 -29.53
N SER A 236 3.76 17.86 -29.63
CA SER A 236 4.34 18.67 -28.55
C SER A 236 3.47 19.91 -28.28
N SER A 237 2.16 19.69 -28.25
CA SER A 237 1.16 20.69 -27.92
C SER A 237 1.19 21.05 -26.42
N GLU A 238 0.43 22.06 -26.03
CA GLU A 238 0.39 22.54 -24.64
C GLU A 238 -0.20 21.51 -23.65
N SER A 239 -0.94 20.51 -24.14
CA SER A 239 -1.51 19.41 -23.37
C SER A 239 -0.61 18.17 -23.33
N ASP A 240 0.48 18.15 -24.10
CA ASP A 240 1.42 17.04 -24.16
C ASP A 240 2.52 17.19 -23.10
N CYS A 241 3.34 16.16 -22.96
CA CYS A 241 4.41 16.18 -21.97
C CYS A 241 5.45 17.29 -22.21
N PRO A 242 5.93 17.96 -21.14
CA PRO A 242 6.93 19.04 -21.25
C PRO A 242 8.29 18.54 -21.72
N CYS A 243 8.57 17.24 -21.56
CA CYS A 243 9.79 16.59 -22.06
C CYS A 243 9.69 16.18 -23.55
N ASN A 244 8.53 16.32 -24.20
CA ASN A 244 8.42 16.00 -25.62
C ASN A 244 9.38 16.86 -26.45
N ASN A 245 10.03 16.25 -27.42
CA ASN A 245 10.99 16.90 -28.30
C ASN A 245 10.32 18.03 -29.09
N GLY A 246 10.70 19.27 -28.82
CA GLY A 246 10.11 20.47 -29.42
C GLY A 246 8.98 21.10 -28.58
N SER A 247 8.71 20.58 -27.38
CA SER A 247 7.76 21.19 -26.45
C SER A 247 8.21 22.57 -26.01
N ALA A 248 7.26 23.51 -26.01
CA ALA A 248 7.43 24.85 -25.43
C ALA A 248 6.78 24.97 -24.03
N LEU A 249 6.14 23.89 -23.56
CA LEU A 249 5.40 23.87 -22.30
C LEU A 249 6.34 24.15 -21.13
N GLN A 250 5.93 25.05 -20.25
CA GLN A 250 6.73 25.46 -19.09
C GLN A 250 6.31 24.67 -17.85
N VAL A 251 7.28 24.00 -17.25
CA VAL A 251 7.09 23.30 -15.97
C VAL A 251 6.95 24.34 -14.84
N PRO A 252 5.93 24.27 -13.98
CA PRO A 252 5.83 25.12 -12.80
C PRO A 252 7.11 25.11 -11.95
N ALA A 253 7.60 26.30 -11.59
CA ALA A 253 8.93 26.47 -10.99
C ALA A 253 9.16 25.69 -9.69
N PHE A 254 8.09 25.34 -8.95
CA PHE A 254 8.20 24.56 -7.72
C PHE A 254 8.49 23.07 -7.96
N ILE A 255 8.18 22.54 -9.16
CA ILE A 255 8.43 21.15 -9.55
C ILE A 255 9.90 20.96 -9.92
N LYS A 256 10.46 21.92 -10.68
CA LYS A 256 11.79 21.86 -11.27
C LYS A 256 11.91 20.64 -12.21
N ASP A 257 12.87 19.77 -11.94
CA ASP A 257 13.20 18.54 -12.65
C ASP A 257 12.66 17.27 -11.94
N HIS A 258 11.89 17.43 -10.86
CA HIS A 258 11.38 16.31 -10.06
C HIS A 258 10.04 15.80 -10.57
N TYR A 259 10.01 15.36 -11.83
CA TYR A 259 8.81 14.82 -12.44
C TYR A 259 9.11 13.74 -13.47
N TYR A 260 8.12 12.89 -13.68
CA TYR A 260 7.99 12.06 -14.88
C TYR A 260 6.75 12.50 -15.64
N CYS A 261 6.79 12.40 -16.96
CA CYS A 261 5.63 12.63 -17.79
C CYS A 261 5.56 11.55 -18.86
N GLU A 262 4.36 11.05 -19.12
CA GLU A 262 4.13 10.05 -20.16
C GLU A 262 2.68 10.10 -20.64
N SER A 263 2.42 9.61 -21.84
CA SER A 263 1.11 9.47 -22.44
C SER A 263 0.91 8.04 -22.91
N GLY A 264 -0.24 7.45 -22.60
CA GLY A 264 -0.60 6.14 -23.12
C GLY A 264 -1.16 6.19 -24.54
N ASN A 265 -1.35 7.40 -25.09
CA ASN A 265 -1.88 7.62 -26.42
C ASN A 265 -0.76 7.66 -27.48
N ASN A 266 -0.20 6.48 -27.74
CA ASN A 266 0.90 6.28 -28.67
C ASN A 266 0.54 6.41 -30.15
N ASP A 267 -0.73 6.22 -30.52
CA ASP A 267 -1.17 6.23 -31.91
C ASP A 267 -1.44 7.64 -32.47
N GLY A 268 -1.53 8.65 -31.59
CA GLY A 268 -1.77 10.05 -31.96
C GLY A 268 -3.09 10.30 -32.68
N THR A 269 -3.99 9.31 -32.71
CA THR A 269 -5.28 9.43 -33.38
C THR A 269 -6.25 10.23 -32.54
N GLN A 270 -7.38 10.65 -33.14
CA GLN A 270 -8.42 11.40 -32.43
C GLN A 270 -8.78 10.69 -31.13
N ILE A 271 -8.55 11.38 -30.03
CA ILE A 271 -8.84 10.87 -28.71
C ILE A 271 -10.36 10.87 -28.56
N ASN A 272 -10.87 9.70 -28.21
CA ASN A 272 -12.21 9.58 -27.69
C ASN A 272 -12.11 9.70 -26.17
N ASN A 273 -12.84 10.63 -25.58
CA ASN A 273 -12.84 10.88 -24.14
C ASN A 273 -13.18 9.64 -23.26
N SER A 274 -13.74 8.60 -23.88
CA SER A 274 -14.02 7.31 -23.25
C SER A 274 -12.97 6.21 -23.53
N LYS A 275 -11.94 6.47 -24.34
CA LYS A 275 -10.90 5.49 -24.68
C LYS A 275 -9.98 5.30 -23.48
N PHE A 276 -9.80 4.05 -23.10
CA PHE A 276 -8.77 3.61 -22.17
C PHE A 276 -7.51 3.23 -22.95
N TYR A 277 -6.36 3.68 -22.48
CA TYR A 277 -5.07 3.36 -23.08
C TYR A 277 -4.38 2.29 -22.22
N PRO A 278 -4.11 1.08 -22.77
CA PRO A 278 -3.55 -0.04 -22.01
C PRO A 278 -2.03 0.06 -21.82
N ASP A 279 -1.43 1.16 -22.26
CA ASP A 279 -0.03 1.46 -22.10
C ASP A 279 0.21 2.08 -20.71
N PRO A 280 0.99 1.43 -19.82
CA PRO A 280 1.22 1.92 -18.47
C PRO A 280 2.03 3.22 -18.48
N LEU A 281 1.54 4.22 -17.73
CA LEU A 281 2.25 5.47 -17.55
C LEU A 281 3.36 5.35 -16.50
N TRP A 282 4.44 6.07 -16.76
CA TRP A 282 5.59 6.28 -15.88
C TRP A 282 6.39 5.01 -15.60
N ASP A 283 6.32 4.04 -16.52
CA ASP A 283 7.07 2.79 -16.45
C ASP A 283 8.40 2.86 -17.22
N GLY A 284 8.59 3.94 -18.01
CA GLY A 284 9.78 4.19 -18.82
C GLY A 284 9.85 3.37 -20.09
N GLN A 285 8.73 2.80 -20.55
CA GLN A 285 8.64 1.96 -21.73
C GLN A 285 7.65 2.56 -22.74
N ASP A 286 7.68 2.06 -23.98
CA ASP A 286 6.67 2.40 -24.99
C ASP A 286 6.39 3.89 -25.21
N CYS A 287 7.42 4.75 -25.08
CA CYS A 287 7.36 6.19 -25.35
C CYS A 287 7.84 6.53 -26.78
N PRO A 288 6.99 6.47 -27.82
CA PRO A 288 7.40 6.64 -29.20
C PRO A 288 7.64 8.10 -29.56
N SER A 289 8.19 8.29 -30.77
CA SER A 289 8.16 9.57 -31.47
C SER A 289 8.76 10.72 -30.66
N VAL A 290 8.01 11.80 -30.47
CA VAL A 290 8.47 13.01 -29.78
C VAL A 290 8.51 12.85 -28.27
N GLU A 291 7.83 11.85 -27.70
CA GLU A 291 7.84 11.59 -26.26
C GLU A 291 9.09 10.83 -25.78
N SER A 292 9.87 10.23 -26.67
CA SER A 292 11.07 9.46 -26.31
C SER A 292 12.00 10.10 -25.25
N PRO A 293 12.23 11.44 -25.17
CA PRO A 293 13.06 12.03 -24.11
C PRO A 293 12.45 11.95 -22.70
N CYS A 294 11.15 11.69 -22.58
CA CYS A 294 10.47 11.54 -21.29
C CYS A 294 10.84 10.24 -20.56
N CYS A 295 11.34 9.24 -21.30
CA CYS A 295 11.54 7.88 -20.81
C CYS A 295 13.03 7.48 -20.79
N THR A 296 13.92 8.48 -20.66
CA THR A 296 15.37 8.26 -20.66
C THR A 296 15.99 8.23 -19.26
N SER A 297 15.21 8.50 -18.21
CA SER A 297 15.71 8.46 -16.83
C SER A 297 16.09 7.04 -16.45
N GLU A 298 17.33 6.81 -16.05
CA GLU A 298 17.82 5.50 -15.59
C GLU A 298 17.10 5.04 -14.31
N ASP A 299 16.54 5.99 -13.55
CA ASP A 299 15.82 5.70 -12.31
C ASP A 299 14.39 5.22 -12.54
N LEU A 300 13.79 5.44 -13.73
CA LEU A 300 12.40 5.01 -14.01
C LEU A 300 12.23 3.49 -13.76
N PRO A 301 11.13 3.06 -13.11
CA PRO A 301 9.96 3.84 -12.68
C PRO A 301 10.07 4.50 -11.28
N TRP A 302 11.24 4.44 -10.66
CA TRP A 302 11.47 4.93 -9.30
C TRP A 302 11.94 6.38 -9.29
N PHE A 303 11.40 7.19 -8.39
CA PHE A 303 11.98 8.48 -8.05
C PHE A 303 12.75 8.41 -6.73
N HIS A 304 13.78 9.25 -6.61
CA HIS A 304 14.52 9.45 -5.36
C HIS A 304 14.62 10.93 -5.04
N ARG A 305 14.21 11.32 -3.82
CA ARG A 305 14.35 12.68 -3.30
C ARG A 305 15.19 12.66 -2.04
N VAL A 306 16.26 13.45 -2.03
CA VAL A 306 17.14 13.66 -0.88
C VAL A 306 17.02 15.11 -0.43
N TYR A 307 16.93 15.32 0.88
CA TYR A 307 16.80 16.63 1.52
C TYR A 307 17.92 16.85 2.53
N ASP A 308 18.45 18.08 2.59
CA ASP A 308 19.51 18.45 3.54
C ASP A 308 19.03 18.47 5.00
N ALA A 309 17.76 18.81 5.21
CA ALA A 309 17.13 18.88 6.51
C ALA A 309 16.11 17.75 6.67
N SER A 310 16.11 17.13 7.84
CA SER A 310 15.14 16.09 8.15
C SER A 310 13.75 16.68 8.40
N SER A 311 12.73 15.90 8.05
CA SER A 311 11.34 16.19 8.35
C SER A 311 10.68 14.97 8.98
N SER A 312 9.58 15.17 9.69
CA SER A 312 8.67 14.11 10.13
C SER A 312 7.24 14.39 9.68
N SER A 313 7.08 15.29 8.71
CA SER A 313 5.79 15.62 8.13
C SER A 313 5.31 14.47 7.27
N ASP A 314 4.01 14.17 7.38
CA ASP A 314 3.37 13.18 6.55
C ASP A 314 3.49 13.50 5.05
N ILE A 315 3.44 12.43 4.26
CA ILE A 315 3.45 12.50 2.80
C ILE A 315 2.00 12.50 2.31
N GLU A 316 1.72 13.31 1.30
CA GLU A 316 0.42 13.37 0.64
C GLU A 316 0.59 12.91 -0.80
N LEU A 317 -0.23 11.94 -1.22
CA LEU A 317 -0.38 11.53 -2.61
C LEU A 317 -1.70 12.06 -3.13
N ARG A 318 -1.67 12.88 -4.18
CA ARG A 318 -2.87 13.46 -4.79
C ARG A 318 -3.02 12.96 -6.21
N VAL A 319 -4.19 12.41 -6.56
CA VAL A 319 -4.56 12.15 -7.96
C VAL A 319 -5.44 13.29 -8.44
N CYS A 320 -4.99 13.96 -9.48
CA CYS A 320 -5.55 15.20 -9.99
C CYS A 320 -6.02 15.06 -11.44
N ARG A 321 -7.07 15.80 -11.77
CA ARG A 321 -7.55 16.02 -13.14
C ARG A 321 -8.09 17.43 -13.31
N SER A 322 -8.03 17.94 -14.52
CA SER A 322 -8.40 19.29 -14.94
C SER A 322 -9.77 19.35 -15.59
N GLY A 323 -10.14 18.30 -16.30
CA GLY A 323 -11.45 18.03 -16.87
C GLY A 323 -12.36 17.21 -15.96
N ASP A 324 -13.58 16.98 -16.47
CA ASP A 324 -14.51 16.04 -15.86
C ASP A 324 -14.16 14.59 -16.22
N ARG A 325 -14.69 13.63 -15.45
CA ARG A 325 -14.44 12.19 -15.64
C ARG A 325 -14.76 11.67 -17.05
N ASN A 326 -15.75 12.26 -17.71
CA ASN A 326 -16.15 11.82 -19.03
C ASN A 326 -15.20 12.35 -20.11
N ASN A 327 -14.41 13.40 -19.80
CA ASN A 327 -13.32 13.92 -20.62
C ASN A 327 -12.03 13.12 -20.46
N GLU A 328 -11.58 12.96 -19.21
CA GLU A 328 -10.28 12.40 -18.88
C GLU A 328 -10.29 11.67 -17.53
N ASP A 329 -9.38 10.72 -17.36
CA ASP A 329 -9.16 10.09 -16.08
C ASP A 329 -7.71 9.63 -15.92
N VAL A 330 -7.29 9.58 -14.66
CA VAL A 330 -5.98 9.05 -14.24
C VAL A 330 -6.26 7.86 -13.33
N LEU A 331 -5.77 6.71 -13.76
CA LEU A 331 -6.13 5.41 -13.20
C LEU A 331 -4.89 4.77 -12.58
N ILE A 332 -4.81 4.69 -11.26
CA ILE A 332 -3.63 4.19 -10.55
C ILE A 332 -3.72 2.68 -10.36
N GLU A 333 -2.75 1.93 -10.85
CA GLU A 333 -2.64 0.49 -10.58
C GLU A 333 -1.73 0.22 -9.38
N LEU A 334 -0.60 0.92 -9.31
CA LEU A 334 0.42 0.68 -8.32
C LEU A 334 0.96 1.99 -7.75
N TYR A 335 1.16 2.03 -6.44
CA TYR A 335 2.10 2.94 -5.82
C TYR A 335 2.82 2.25 -4.67
N GLU A 336 4.08 2.59 -4.49
CA GLU A 336 4.78 2.26 -3.26
C GLU A 336 5.76 3.36 -2.88
N ILE A 337 5.65 3.84 -1.65
CA ILE A 337 6.34 5.04 -1.18
C ILE A 337 7.05 4.72 0.14
N TYR A 338 8.33 5.08 0.22
CA TYR A 338 9.23 4.78 1.32
C TYR A 338 9.94 6.04 1.82
N ILE A 339 10.31 6.04 3.09
CA ILE A 339 11.16 7.06 3.73
C ILE A 339 12.36 6.43 4.44
N LYS A 340 13.44 7.20 4.61
CA LYS A 340 14.67 6.79 5.31
C LYS A 340 15.39 7.93 6.02
#